data_AF-A0A3D2FZ55-F1
#
_entry.id   AF-A0A3D2FZ55-F1
#
_cell.length_a   1.000
_cell.length_b   1.000
_cell.length_c   1.000
_cell.angle_alpha   90.00
_cell.angle_beta   90.00
_cell.angle_gamma   90.00
#
_symmetry.space_group_name_H-M   'P 1'
#
loop_
_entity.id
_entity.type
_entity.pdbx_description
1 polymer ?
#
loop_
_entity_poly.entity_id
_entity_poly.type
_entity_poly.pdbx_seq_one_letter_code
_entity_poly.pdbx_strand_id
1 'polypeptide(L)' 'EGRATVAVGALSAGLEAPEAHLAVLTDTQIAAGVLRSRKRRRAMADREKLGSCADLSVGDLVVHEHHGIG' A
#
# COMPACT_ATOMS: atom_id res chain seq x y z
N GLU A 1 12.69 -24.08 -10.77
CA GLU A 1 13.56 -23.02 -10.23
C GLU A 1 13.28 -21.72 -10.96
N GLY A 2 13.29 -20.58 -10.27
CA GLY A 2 13.10 -19.27 -10.91
C GLY A 2 14.44 -18.68 -11.35
N ARG A 3 14.47 -17.97 -12.48
CA ARG A 3 15.66 -17.29 -12.99
C ARG A 3 15.35 -15.82 -13.26
N ALA A 4 16.20 -14.92 -12.76
CA ALA A 4 16.19 -13.51 -13.10
C ALA A 4 17.42 -13.20 -13.97
N THR A 5 17.25 -12.37 -15.00
CA THR A 5 18.35 -11.90 -15.87
C THR A 5 18.16 -10.41 -16.11
N VAL A 6 19.26 -9.67 -16.21
CA VAL A 6 19.28 -8.24 -16.53
C VAL A 6 19.95 -8.06 -17.88
N ALA A 7 19.34 -7.27 -18.75
CA ALA A 7 19.87 -6.90 -20.04
C ALA A 7 19.57 -5.43 -20.34
N VAL A 8 20.34 -4.83 -21.24
CA VAL A 8 20.15 -3.45 -21.68
C VAL A 8 19.30 -3.43 -22.94
N GLY A 9 18.33 -2.52 -22.98
CA GLY A 9 17.45 -2.31 -24.13
C GLY A 9 16.50 -1.14 -23.89
N ALA A 10 15.74 -0.77 -24.92
CA ALA A 10 14.71 0.25 -24.82
C ALA A 10 13.33 -0.40 -24.82
N LEU A 11 12.58 -0.20 -23.75
CA LEU A 11 11.19 -0.64 -23.59
C LEU A 11 10.37 0.53 -23.08
N SER A 12 9.19 0.75 -23.65
CA SER A 12 8.27 1.80 -23.19
C SER A 12 7.57 1.44 -21.89
N ALA A 13 7.38 0.13 -21.62
CA ALA A 13 6.74 -0.40 -20.42
C ALA A 13 7.18 -1.86 -20.18
N GLY A 14 6.96 -2.36 -18.95
CA GLY A 14 7.08 -3.79 -18.66
C GLY A 14 5.86 -4.59 -19.11
N LEU A 15 5.94 -5.91 -18.97
CA LEU A 15 4.88 -6.85 -19.36
C LEU A 15 4.83 -8.06 -18.43
N GLU A 16 3.67 -8.68 -18.34
CA GLU A 16 3.45 -9.96 -17.66
C GLU A 16 2.83 -10.95 -18.65
N ALA A 17 3.36 -12.17 -18.66
CA ALA A 17 2.84 -13.29 -19.45
C ALA A 17 2.65 -14.50 -18.51
N PRO A 18 1.49 -14.59 -17.83
CA PRO A 18 1.23 -15.62 -16.81
C PRO A 18 1.36 -17.05 -17.34
N GLU A 19 0.92 -17.30 -18.57
CA GLU A 19 0.96 -18.60 -19.23
C GLU A 19 2.41 -19.07 -19.49
N ALA A 20 3.31 -18.11 -19.66
CA ALA A 20 4.74 -18.36 -19.84
C ALA A 20 5.53 -18.28 -18.52
N HIS A 21 4.87 -17.99 -17.40
CA HIS A 21 5.51 -17.71 -16.11
C HIS A 21 6.63 -16.66 -16.22
N LEU A 22 6.39 -15.61 -17.01
CA LEU A 22 7.39 -14.59 -17.36
C LEU A 22 6.89 -13.19 -16.98
N ALA A 23 7.79 -12.38 -16.44
CA ALA A 23 7.58 -10.95 -16.24
C ALA A 23 8.82 -10.16 -16.68
N VAL A 24 8.59 -9.02 -17.33
CA VAL A 24 9.63 -8.05 -17.71
C VAL A 24 9.38 -6.77 -16.93
N LEU A 25 10.38 -6.33 -16.18
CA LEU A 25 10.34 -5.10 -15.40
C LEU A 25 11.28 -4.07 -16.01
N THR A 26 10.79 -2.85 -16.19
CA THR A 26 11.61 -1.71 -16.64
C THR A 26 12.10 -0.88 -15.46
N ASP A 27 13.16 -0.13 -15.70
CA ASP A 27 13.69 0.90 -14.81
C ASP A 27 12.62 1.92 -14.37
N THR A 28 11.73 2.32 -15.29
CA THR A 28 10.61 3.23 -14.99
C THR A 28 9.64 2.64 -13.95
N GLN A 29 9.32 1.35 -14.02
CA GLN A 29 8.47 0.69 -13.02
C GLN A 29 9.16 0.54 -11.67
N ILE A 30 10.46 0.22 -11.68
CA ILE A 30 11.27 0.08 -10.47
C ILE A 30 11.40 1.45 -9.78
N ALA A 31 11.74 2.50 -10.52
CA ALA A 31 11.87 3.87 -10.01
C ALA A 31 10.51 4.44 -9.54
N ALA A 32 9.42 4.19 -10.27
CA ALA A 32 8.08 4.60 -9.86
C ALA A 32 7.55 3.83 -8.63
N GLY A 33 8.01 2.59 -8.41
CA GLY A 33 7.69 1.79 -7.23
C GLY A 33 8.24 2.39 -5.94
N VAL A 34 9.46 2.94 -6.00
CA VAL A 34 10.09 3.66 -4.86
C VAL A 34 9.28 4.91 -4.48
N LEU A 35 8.73 5.63 -5.46
CA LEU A 35 7.87 6.80 -5.24
C LEU A 35 6.50 6.43 -4.64
N ARG A 36 5.92 5.28 -5.02
CA ARG A 36 4.59 4.83 -4.55
C ARG A 36 4.58 4.19 -3.17
N SER A 37 5.73 3.72 -2.68
CA SER A 37 5.88 3.16 -1.32
C SER A 37 5.59 4.18 -0.19
N ARG A 38 5.60 5.48 -0.48
CA ARG A 38 5.38 6.56 0.50
C ARG A 38 3.92 7.01 0.68
N LYS A 39 2.91 6.20 0.34
CA LYS A 39 1.56 6.46 0.87
C LYS A 39 1.48 5.98 2.33
N ARG A 40 2.31 6.57 3.22
CA ARG A 40 2.13 6.47 4.67
C ARG A 40 0.69 6.92 4.95
N ARG A 41 -0.13 6.06 5.56
CA ARG A 41 -1.38 6.49 6.20
C ARG A 41 -1.02 7.70 7.07
N ARG A 42 -1.64 8.85 6.81
CA ARG A 42 -1.49 10.02 7.68
C ARG A 42 -1.95 9.60 9.07
N ALA A 43 -1.03 9.48 10.01
CA ALA A 43 -1.41 9.37 11.41
C ALA A 43 -2.10 10.69 11.78
N MET A 44 -3.38 10.63 12.13
CA MET A 44 -4.09 11.79 12.65
C MET A 44 -3.57 12.04 14.06
N ALA A 45 -2.76 13.09 14.23
CA ALA A 45 -2.13 13.43 15.50
C ALA A 45 -3.15 13.85 16.58
N ASP A 46 -4.30 14.39 16.17
CA ASP A 46 -5.36 14.94 17.04
C ASP A 46 -6.45 13.92 17.42
N ARG A 47 -6.11 12.64 17.52
CA ARG A 47 -7.06 11.62 17.99
C ARG A 47 -6.57 11.02 19.30
N GLU A 48 -7.30 11.30 20.36
CA GLU A 48 -7.19 10.53 21.60
C GLU A 48 -7.65 9.10 21.29
N LYS A 49 -6.74 8.14 21.44
CA LYS A 49 -7.05 6.73 21.20
C LYS A 49 -7.79 6.21 22.44
N LEU A 50 -8.92 5.53 22.21
CA LEU A 50 -9.59 4.77 23.25
C LEU A 50 -8.60 3.75 23.83
N GLY A 51 -8.16 3.98 25.07
CA GLY A 51 -7.21 3.10 25.76
C GLY A 51 -7.87 1.81 26.29
N SER A 52 -9.18 1.86 26.54
CA SER A 52 -10.00 0.75 26.99
C SER A 52 -11.47 1.05 26.68
N CYS A 53 -12.27 0.02 26.38
CA CYS A 53 -13.71 0.17 26.19
C CYS A 53 -14.49 0.17 27.51
N ALA A 54 -13.81 0.00 28.65
CA ALA A 54 -14.45 -0.07 29.97
C ALA A 54 -14.99 1.28 30.46
N ASP A 55 -14.44 2.39 29.96
CA ASP A 55 -14.80 3.75 30.36
C ASP A 55 -15.84 4.40 29.43
N LEU A 56 -16.35 3.65 28.44
CA LEU A 56 -17.37 4.12 27.51
C LEU A 56 -18.78 3.88 28.07
N SER A 57 -19.58 4.94 28.08
CA SER A 57 -21.00 4.90 28.40
C SER A 57 -21.86 4.81 27.15
N VAL A 58 -23.07 4.27 27.28
CA VAL A 58 -24.05 4.26 26.19
C VAL A 58 -24.38 5.70 25.80
N GLY A 59 -24.03 6.08 24.57
CA GLY A 59 -24.20 7.45 24.04
C GLY A 59 -22.90 8.20 23.76
N ASP A 60 -21.74 7.65 24.17
CA ASP A 60 -20.44 8.24 23.82
C ASP A 60 -20.12 8.06 22.33
N LEU A 61 -19.60 9.13 21.72
CA LEU A 61 -19.26 9.13 20.29
C LEU A 61 -17.91 8.46 20.04
N VAL A 62 -17.89 7.44 19.20
CA VAL A 62 -16.67 6.76 18.73
C VAL A 62 -16.52 6.91 17.23
N VAL A 63 -15.30 6.71 16.72
CA VAL A 63 -15.02 6.82 15.28
C VAL A 63 -14.50 5.50 14.75
N HIS A 64 -15.24 4.89 13.83
CA HIS A 64 -14.78 3.72 13.11
C HIS A 64 -14.03 4.12 11.84
N GLU A 65 -12.85 3.55 11.61
CA GLU A 65 -11.98 3.91 10.46
C GLU A 65 -12.67 3.79 9.09
N HIS A 66 -13.66 2.90 8.97
CA HIS A 66 -14.35 2.61 7.71
C HIS A 66 -15.72 3.29 7.57
N HIS A 67 -16.33 3.74 8.68
CA HIS A 67 -17.75 4.15 8.69
C HIS A 67 -17.99 5.54 9.31
N GLY A 68 -17.02 6.12 10.01
CA GLY A 68 -17.15 7.46 10.61
C GLY A 68 -17.64 7.44 12.06
N ILE A 69 -18.28 8.54 12.48
CA ILE A 69 -18.70 8.81 13.86
C ILE A 69 -20.00 8.03 14.17
N GLY A 70 -20.06 7.36 15.31
CA GLY A 70 -21.25 6.65 15.80
C GLY A 70 -21.17 6.27 17.27
#